data_AF-K1UAW6-F1
#
_entry.id   AF-K1UAW6-F1
#
_cell.length_a   1.000
_cell.length_b   1.000
_cell.length_c   1.000
_cell.angle_alpha   90.00
_cell.angle_beta   90.00
_cell.angle_gamma   90.00
#
_symmetry.space_group_name_H-M   'P 1'
#
loop_
_entity.id
_entity.type
_entity.pdbx_description
1 polymer ?
#
loop_
_entity_poly.entity_id
_entity_poly.type
_entity_poly.pdbx_seq_one_letter_code
_entity_poly.pdbx_strand_id
1 'polypeptide(L)'
;RADFIASFNEYDLLIIDDLGVERSTEYAMEQMFFVIDSRYRSRRPMIITTNLKLSELKNPPDLAHARIYDRILERCAPILFDRKNFREENAGATRQTAKDIVNSKQD
;
A
#
# COMPACT_ATOMS: atom_id res chain seq x y z
N ARG A 1 -3.22 -11.61 -19.41
CA ARG A 1 -3.01 -11.37 -17.96
C ARG A 1 -1.59 -10.88 -17.69
N ALA A 2 -0.56 -11.51 -18.26
CA ALA A 2 0.81 -10.99 -18.23
C ALA A 2 0.90 -9.58 -18.86
N ASP A 3 0.25 -9.36 -20.01
CA ASP A 3 0.25 -8.05 -20.70
C ASP A 3 -0.35 -6.92 -19.86
N PHE A 4 -1.37 -7.22 -19.04
CA PHE A 4 -1.99 -6.24 -18.15
C PHE A 4 -1.05 -5.81 -17.02
N ILE A 5 -0.25 -6.73 -16.48
CA ILE A 5 0.74 -6.40 -15.45
C ILE A 5 1.92 -5.67 -16.08
N ALA A 6 2.32 -6.06 -17.30
CA ALA A 6 3.35 -5.37 -18.06
C ALA A 6 2.94 -3.93 -18.42
N SER A 7 1.67 -3.70 -18.77
CA SER A 7 1.16 -2.37 -19.12
C SER A 7 1.24 -1.38 -17.96
N PHE A 8 1.39 -1.84 -16.72
CA PHE A 8 1.71 -0.93 -15.64
C PHE A 8 2.94 -0.10 -16.00
N ASN A 9 4.02 -0.71 -16.51
CA ASN A 9 5.23 0.01 -16.93
C ASN A 9 5.05 0.99 -18.10
N GLU A 10 3.82 1.28 -18.54
CA GLU A 10 3.45 2.32 -19.51
C GLU A 10 2.87 3.61 -18.86
N TYR A 11 2.48 3.58 -17.58
CA TYR A 11 2.05 4.78 -16.83
C TYR A 11 3.17 5.68 -16.30
N ASP A 12 3.07 7.00 -16.54
CA ASP A 12 4.09 7.99 -16.13
C ASP A 12 4.32 8.06 -14.63
N LEU A 13 3.28 7.75 -13.85
CA LEU A 13 3.33 7.56 -12.42
C LEU A 13 2.49 6.34 -12.06
N LEU A 14 3.00 5.48 -11.17
CA LEU A 14 2.21 4.41 -10.57
C LEU A 14 2.07 4.62 -9.08
N ILE A 15 0.84 4.51 -8.59
CA ILE A 15 0.53 4.51 -7.18
C ILE A 15 0.19 3.07 -6.79
N ILE A 16 0.90 2.54 -5.80
CA ILE A 16 0.65 1.22 -5.22
C ILE A 16 0.18 1.45 -3.79
N ASP A 17 -1.02 1.02 -3.48
CA ASP A 17 -1.63 1.22 -2.17
C ASP A 17 -1.49 -0.02 -1.29
N ASP A 18 -1.34 0.17 0.02
CA ASP A 18 -1.34 -0.86 1.07
C ASP A 18 -0.36 -2.05 0.85
N LEU A 19 0.87 -1.75 0.44
CA LEU A 19 1.92 -2.76 0.29
C LEU A 19 2.18 -3.48 1.62
N GLY A 20 2.15 -4.82 1.59
CA GLY A 20 2.53 -5.68 2.73
C GLY A 20 1.39 -6.07 3.68
N VAL A 21 0.14 -5.68 3.42
CA VAL A 21 -1.04 -6.09 4.21
C VAL A 21 -1.64 -7.42 3.73
N GLU A 22 -1.23 -7.90 2.56
CA GLU A 22 -1.88 -9.02 1.86
C GLU A 22 -1.42 -10.40 2.33
N ARG A 23 -2.33 -11.40 2.25
CA ARG A 23 -1.96 -12.82 2.32
C ARG A 23 -1.24 -13.16 1.02
N SER A 24 0.06 -12.95 1.01
CA SER A 24 0.87 -13.07 -0.20
C SER A 24 1.03 -14.53 -0.61
N THR A 25 0.19 -14.98 -1.55
CA THR A 25 0.53 -16.19 -2.32
C THR A 25 1.84 -15.96 -3.07
N GLU A 26 2.62 -17.00 -3.33
CA GLU A 26 3.88 -16.89 -4.09
C GLU A 26 3.66 -16.16 -5.43
N TYR A 27 2.55 -16.46 -6.11
CA TYR A 27 2.17 -15.78 -7.35
C TYR A 27 2.00 -14.26 -7.18
N ALA A 28 1.34 -13.80 -6.12
CA ALA A 28 1.16 -12.37 -5.86
C ALA A 28 2.52 -11.67 -5.64
N MET A 29 3.42 -12.31 -4.88
CA MET A 29 4.77 -11.81 -4.67
C MET A 29 5.58 -11.74 -5.96
N GLU A 30 5.48 -12.74 -6.83
CA GLU A 30 6.13 -12.72 -8.14
C GLU A 30 5.64 -11.57 -9.03
N GLN A 31 4.32 -11.32 -9.06
CA GLN A 31 3.77 -10.21 -9.83
C GLN A 31 4.22 -8.86 -9.26
N MET A 32 4.22 -8.71 -7.94
CA MET A 32 4.71 -7.51 -7.27
C MET A 32 6.20 -7.28 -7.57
N PHE A 33 7.01 -8.32 -7.50
CA PHE A 33 8.42 -8.25 -7.88
C PHE A 33 8.55 -7.77 -9.33
N PHE A 34 7.83 -8.37 -10.27
CA PHE A 34 7.91 -7.99 -11.68
C PHE A 34 7.56 -6.51 -11.92
N VAL A 35 6.49 -6.00 -11.28
CA VAL A 35 6.08 -4.60 -11.41
C VAL A 35 7.16 -3.66 -10.86
N ILE A 36 7.61 -3.89 -9.62
CA ILE A 36 8.61 -3.05 -8.95
C ILE A 36 9.95 -3.08 -9.70
N ASP A 37 10.38 -4.26 -10.10
CA ASP A 37 11.64 -4.50 -10.82
C ASP A 37 11.64 -3.87 -12.22
N SER A 38 10.52 -3.93 -12.93
CA SER A 38 10.34 -3.25 -14.22
C SER A 38 10.43 -1.73 -14.08
N ARG A 39 9.76 -1.16 -13.08
CA ARG A 39 9.78 0.29 -12.80
C ARG A 39 11.13 0.79 -12.31
N TYR A 40 11.78 0.00 -11.47
CA TYR A 40 13.13 0.24 -11.01
C TYR A 40 14.10 0.37 -12.21
N ARG A 41 14.08 -0.60 -13.13
CA ARG A 41 14.92 -0.59 -14.33
C ARG A 41 14.60 0.56 -15.28
N SER A 42 13.31 0.84 -15.49
CA SER A 42 12.86 1.92 -16.38
C SER A 42 12.97 3.31 -15.73
N ARG A 43 13.35 3.38 -14.45
CA ARG A 43 13.47 4.60 -13.64
C ARG A 43 12.20 5.44 -13.62
N ARG A 44 11.03 4.80 -13.76
CA ARG A 44 9.75 5.49 -13.73
C ARG A 44 9.28 5.71 -12.30
N PRO A 45 8.69 6.88 -12.00
CA PRO A 45 8.34 7.24 -10.64
C PRO A 45 7.19 6.38 -10.10
N MET A 46 7.24 6.15 -8.80
CA MET A 46 6.23 5.41 -8.06
C MET A 46 5.94 6.11 -6.73
N ILE A 47 4.67 6.07 -6.31
CA ILE A 47 4.25 6.35 -4.94
C ILE A 47 3.75 5.03 -4.35
N ILE A 48 4.23 4.70 -3.16
CA ILE A 48 3.85 3.46 -2.49
C ILE A 48 3.39 3.82 -1.09
N THR A 49 2.21 3.33 -0.70
CA THR A 49 1.74 3.38 0.68
C THR A 49 1.92 2.01 1.30
N THR A 50 2.22 1.97 2.60
CA THR A 50 2.41 0.73 3.34
C THR A 50 2.13 0.97 4.82
N ASN A 51 1.58 -0.06 5.48
CA ASN A 51 1.46 -0.08 6.94
C ASN A 51 2.68 -0.71 7.62
N LEU A 52 3.69 -1.13 6.85
CA LEU A 52 4.96 -1.62 7.38
C LEU A 52 5.77 -0.45 7.95
N LYS A 53 6.36 -0.68 9.13
CA LYS A 53 7.37 0.23 9.68
C LYS A 53 8.63 0.19 8.83
N LEU A 54 9.39 1.27 8.87
CA LEU A 54 10.69 1.34 8.20
C LEU A 54 11.65 0.21 8.65
N SER A 55 11.54 -0.23 9.91
CA SER A 55 12.32 -1.37 10.42
C SER A 55 11.94 -2.70 9.75
N GLU A 56 10.67 -2.90 9.39
CA GLU A 56 10.20 -4.11 8.73
C GLU A 56 10.62 -4.13 7.26
N LEU A 57 10.63 -2.97 6.60
CA LEU A 57 11.18 -2.83 5.25
C LEU A 57 12.69 -3.12 5.20
N LYS A 58 13.44 -2.70 6.23
CA LYS A 58 14.89 -2.93 6.33
C LYS A 58 15.26 -4.34 6.79
N ASN A 59 14.35 -5.05 7.45
CA ASN A 59 14.56 -6.39 7.98
C ASN A 59 13.46 -7.33 7.46
N PRO A 60 13.46 -7.61 6.15
CA PRO A 60 12.46 -8.47 5.51
C PRO A 60 12.52 -9.90 6.06
N PRO A 61 11.38 -10.63 6.07
CA PRO A 61 11.32 -12.00 6.60
C PRO A 61 12.00 -13.04 5.69
N ASP A 62 12.14 -12.75 4.40
CA ASP A 62 12.75 -13.66 3.42
C ASP A 62 13.39 -12.89 2.23
N LEU A 63 14.04 -13.64 1.35
CA LEU A 63 14.75 -13.10 0.19
C LEU A 63 13.81 -12.47 -0.86
N ALA A 64 12.57 -12.96 -0.98
CA ALA A 64 11.62 -12.43 -1.96
C ALA A 64 11.19 -11.02 -1.57
N HIS A 65 10.87 -10.81 -0.30
CA HIS A 65 10.58 -9.49 0.26
C HIS A 65 11.81 -8.57 0.20
N ALA A 66 13.00 -9.08 0.53
CA ALA A 66 14.24 -8.29 0.49
C ALA A 66 14.48 -7.64 -0.88
N ARG A 67 14.33 -8.42 -1.96
CA ARG A 67 14.52 -7.92 -3.33
C ARG A 67 13.53 -6.80 -3.69
N ILE A 68 12.30 -6.88 -3.22
CA ILE A 68 11.28 -5.87 -3.48
C ILE A 68 11.59 -4.62 -2.65
N TYR A 69 11.83 -4.77 -1.34
CA TYR A 69 12.01 -3.66 -0.43
C TYR A 69 13.29 -2.88 -0.70
N ASP A 70 14.39 -3.55 -1.06
CA ASP A 70 15.64 -2.87 -1.43
C ASP A 70 15.45 -1.94 -2.62
N ARG A 71 14.73 -2.39 -3.66
CA ARG A 71 14.44 -1.57 -4.85
C ARG A 71 13.56 -0.37 -4.53
N ILE A 72 12.59 -0.56 -3.65
CA ILE A 72 11.73 0.52 -3.18
C ILE A 72 12.55 1.52 -2.37
N LEU A 73 13.35 1.08 -1.41
CA LEU A 73 14.15 1.95 -0.54
C LEU A 73 15.26 2.70 -1.29
N GLU A 74 15.79 2.14 -2.38
CA GLU A 74 16.73 2.84 -3.24
C GLU A 74 16.07 3.96 -4.06
N ARG A 75 14.78 3.80 -4.41
CA ARG A 75 14.09 4.70 -5.35
C ARG A 75 13.11 5.68 -4.72
N CYS A 76 12.55 5.33 -3.58
CA CYS A 76 11.54 6.09 -2.87
C CYS A 76 12.12 6.69 -1.59
N ALA A 77 11.82 7.96 -1.34
CA ALA A 77 12.10 8.57 -0.04
C ALA A 77 10.97 8.20 0.94
N PRO A 78 11.27 7.53 2.07
CA PRO A 78 10.23 7.16 3.04
C PRO A 78 9.69 8.41 3.75
N ILE A 79 8.36 8.50 3.83
CA ILE A 79 7.65 9.55 4.57
C ILE A 79 6.80 8.87 5.63
N LEU A 80 7.07 9.17 6.91
CA LEU A 80 6.32 8.63 8.04
C LEU A 80 5.05 9.46 8.27
N PHE A 81 3.91 8.79 8.33
CA PHE A 81 2.64 9.37 8.75
C PHE A 81 2.27 8.78 10.12
N ASP A 82 2.44 9.56 11.18
CA ASP A 82 2.25 9.14 12.59
C ASP A 82 0.94 9.67 13.22
N ARG A 83 0.04 10.19 12.39
CA ARG A 83 -1.24 10.74 12.86
C ARG A 83 -2.17 9.65 13.39
N LYS A 84 -3.11 10.07 14.25
CA LYS A 84 -4.21 9.24 14.74
C LYS A 84 -5.04 8.69 13.57
N ASN A 85 -5.64 7.53 13.78
CA ASN A 85 -6.47 6.86 12.78
C ASN A 85 -7.73 7.68 12.46
N PHE A 86 -7.74 8.35 11.31
CA PHE A 86 -8.88 9.12 10.83
C PHE A 86 -10.16 8.28 10.68
N ARG A 87 -10.04 6.96 10.44
CA ARG A 87 -11.22 6.08 10.33
C ARG A 87 -11.95 5.95 11.66
N GLU A 88 -11.25 5.97 12.79
CA GLU A 88 -11.87 5.90 14.12
C GLU A 88 -12.66 7.17 14.44
N GLU A 89 -12.09 8.33 14.12
CA GLU A 89 -12.75 9.62 14.29
C GLU A 89 -14.03 9.71 13.45
N ASN A 90 -13.95 9.33 12.17
CA ASN A 90 -15.10 9.31 11.26
C ASN A 90 -16.17 8.28 11.68
N ALA A 91 -15.75 7.13 12.21
CA ALA A 91 -16.67 6.11 12.73
C ALA A 91 -17.43 6.63 13.96
N GLY A 92 -16.78 7.40 14.84
CA GLY A 92 -17.43 8.07 15.96
C GLY A 92 -18.53 9.02 15.51
N ALA A 93 -18.23 9.89 14.55
CA ALA A 93 -19.21 10.81 13.96
C ALA A 93 -20.39 10.06 13.32
N THR A 94 -20.10 9.05 12.49
CA THR A 94 -21.13 8.24 11.82
C THR A 94 -22.05 7.54 12.82
N ARG A 95 -21.48 6.98 13.90
CA ARG A 95 -22.25 6.33 14.97
C ARG A 95 -23.15 7.31 15.71
N GLN A 96 -22.71 8.54 15.92
CA GLN A 96 -23.52 9.57 16.57
C GLN A 96 -24.70 9.96 15.67
N THR A 97 -24.46 10.24 14.39
CA THR A 97 -25.52 10.52 13.41
C THR A 97 -26.55 9.39 13.34
N ALA A 98 -26.10 8.14 13.36
CA ALA A 98 -27.01 6.98 13.36
C ALA A 98 -27.90 6.93 14.61
N LYS A 99 -27.35 7.23 15.81
CA LYS A 99 -28.14 7.31 17.04
C LYS A 99 -29.20 8.41 16.97
N ASP A 100 -28.82 9.58 16.46
CA ASP A 100 -29.72 10.73 16.36
C ASP A 100 -30.90 10.41 15.42
N ILE A 101 -30.66 9.74 14.29
CA ILE A 101 -31.71 9.27 13.37
C ILE A 101 -32.66 8.29 14.04
N VAL A 102 -32.14 7.30 14.78
CA VAL A 102 -32.97 6.30 15.46
C VAL A 102 -33.85 6.92 16.54
N ASN A 103 -33.28 7.84 17.33
CA ASN A 103 -34.01 8.52 18.40
C ASN A 103 -35.07 9.50 17.85
N SER A 104 -34.78 10.20 16.75
CA SER A 104 -35.74 11.13 16.10
C SER A 104 -36.98 10.46 15.48
N LYS A 105 -37.01 9.12 15.40
CA LYS A 105 -38.13 8.34 14.89
C LYS A 105 -38.96 7.67 16.01
N GLN A 106 -38.58 7.88 17.27
CA GLN A 106 -39.32 7.37 18.44
C GLN A 106 -40.29 8.39 19.04
N ASP A 107 -40.32 9.62 18.51
CA ASP A 107 -41.34 10.66 18.75
C ASP A 107 -42.31 10.72 17.55
#